data_AF-A0A2P6RZ55-F1
#
_entry.id   AF-A0A2P6RZ55-F1
#
_cell.length_a   1.000
_cell.length_b   1.000
_cell.length_c   1.000
_cell.angle_alpha   90.00
_cell.angle_beta   90.00
_cell.angle_gamma   90.00
#
_symmetry.space_group_name_H-M   'P 1'
#
loop_
_entity.id
_entity.type
_entity.pdbx_description
1 polymer ?
#
loop_
_entity_poly.entity_id
_entity_poly.type
_entity_poly.pdbx_seq_one_letter_code
_entity_poly.pdbx_strand_id
1 'polypeptide(L)'
;MHCYFLYQLQQEKSKIVRRKKKDTHDDFFYHDDLDNLPPNLPPPLKTLSTWANDYLKDGVTIHTTLGEELFGYPKKVAIFRRDVYAMTNMKELSGNSIVMYISCHWMLTVANPTEEVVYFMDPLKRRLVTGEWRTIVDNSIKIFNAQKRRKGRKTVQWKNYAGIPEQMGDKTCGYWIMHYMRDIVEDKNREWSAKWERKANHYYTMENVDVVRAEWAKYVMKFKDN
;
A
#
# COMPACT_ATOMS: atom_id res chain seq x y z
N MET A 1 14.10 10.98 4.10
CA MET A 1 12.85 10.63 4.78
C MET A 1 12.61 9.19 4.40
N HIS A 2 12.66 8.26 5.36
CA HIS A 2 12.37 6.86 5.06
C HIS A 2 10.88 6.66 5.28
N CYS A 3 10.11 6.50 4.19
CA CYS A 3 8.67 6.24 4.25
C CYS A 3 8.47 4.76 4.51
N TYR A 4 8.27 4.39 5.78
CA TYR A 4 7.84 3.05 6.13
C TYR A 4 6.57 3.14 6.97
N PHE A 5 5.75 2.10 6.76
CA PHE A 5 4.61 1.63 7.56
C PHE A 5 3.18 1.96 7.07
N LEU A 6 2.55 0.91 6.56
CA LEU A 6 1.10 0.76 6.35
C LEU A 6 0.51 0.05 7.58
N TYR A 7 -0.61 0.54 8.11
CA TYR A 7 -1.30 -0.08 9.25
C TYR A 7 -2.77 -0.34 8.94
N GLN A 8 -3.29 -1.44 9.49
CA GLN A 8 -4.66 -1.92 9.33
C GLN A 8 -5.42 -1.86 10.67
N LEU A 9 -6.66 -1.34 10.67
CA LEU A 9 -7.59 -1.47 11.80
C LEU A 9 -8.60 -2.59 11.51
N GLN A 10 -8.65 -3.58 12.40
CA GLN A 10 -9.63 -4.67 12.35
C GLN A 10 -10.92 -4.19 13.04
N GLN A 11 -12.08 -4.28 12.37
CA GLN A 11 -13.37 -4.14 13.06
C GLN A 11 -13.65 -5.43 13.83
N GLU A 12 -13.92 -5.30 15.13
CA GLU A 12 -14.17 -6.42 16.03
C GLU A 12 -15.29 -7.32 15.51
N LYS A 13 -14.98 -8.60 15.26
CA LYS A 13 -15.97 -9.67 15.24
C LYS A 13 -15.57 -10.75 16.23
N SER A 14 -16.57 -11.12 17.02
CA SER A 14 -16.57 -11.88 18.26
C SER A 14 -15.95 -13.29 18.16
N LYS A 15 -15.14 -13.61 19.19
CA LYS A 15 -14.76 -14.91 19.79
C LYS A 15 -14.68 -16.16 18.90
N ILE A 16 -13.44 -16.63 18.73
CA ILE A 16 -13.02 -17.88 18.09
C ILE A 16 -13.34 -19.10 18.98
N VAL A 17 -14.05 -20.08 18.43
CA VAL A 17 -13.97 -21.49 18.86
C VAL A 17 -13.12 -22.24 17.85
N ARG A 18 -11.95 -22.74 18.29
CA ARG A 18 -11.05 -23.55 17.45
C ARG A 18 -11.69 -24.92 17.18
N ARG A 19 -12.14 -25.14 15.94
CA ARG A 19 -12.29 -26.49 15.36
C ARG A 19 -11.28 -26.61 14.21
N LYS A 20 -10.38 -27.60 14.29
CA LYS A 20 -9.59 -28.05 13.12
C LYS A 20 -10.58 -28.43 12.03
N LYS A 21 -10.73 -27.59 11.02
CA LYS A 21 -11.57 -27.87 9.86
C LYS A 21 -10.63 -28.10 8.68
N LYS A 22 -10.74 -29.31 8.14
CA LYS A 22 -10.14 -29.80 6.90
C LYS A 22 -10.15 -28.68 5.85
N ASP A 23 -9.00 -28.42 5.23
CA ASP A 23 -8.86 -27.48 4.11
C ASP A 23 -9.79 -27.91 2.97
N THR A 24 -11.05 -27.48 3.04
CA THR A 24 -11.90 -27.32 1.87
C THR A 24 -11.66 -25.88 1.46
N HIS A 25 -10.75 -25.72 0.51
CA HIS A 25 -10.52 -24.50 -0.24
C HIS A 25 -11.88 -24.13 -0.87
N ASP A 26 -12.60 -23.17 -0.27
CA ASP A 26 -13.87 -22.71 -0.81
C ASP A 26 -13.58 -21.97 -2.13
N ASP A 27 -13.89 -22.65 -3.24
CA ASP A 27 -13.81 -22.27 -4.66
C ASP A 27 -14.67 -21.03 -5.05
N PHE A 28 -15.00 -20.13 -4.14
CA PHE A 28 -16.06 -19.15 -4.38
C PHE A 28 -15.63 -17.76 -4.90
N PHE A 29 -14.34 -17.39 -4.95
CA PHE A 29 -13.93 -16.06 -5.43
C PHE A 29 -12.49 -15.96 -5.95
N TYR A 30 -12.13 -16.58 -7.08
CA TYR A 30 -10.92 -16.19 -7.84
C TYR A 30 -11.14 -16.38 -9.34
N HIS A 31 -11.77 -15.40 -9.99
CA HIS A 31 -11.65 -15.26 -11.44
C HIS A 31 -10.35 -14.52 -11.74
N ASP A 32 -9.27 -15.26 -11.97
CA ASP A 32 -8.00 -14.72 -12.50
C ASP A 32 -8.02 -14.66 -14.04
N ASP A 33 -9.21 -14.46 -14.61
CA ASP A 33 -9.41 -14.42 -16.06
C ASP A 33 -8.80 -13.12 -16.62
N LEU A 34 -7.68 -13.27 -17.34
CA LEU A 34 -7.00 -12.19 -18.05
C LEU A 34 -7.35 -12.20 -19.55
N ASP A 35 -8.26 -13.06 -19.99
CA ASP A 35 -8.72 -13.14 -21.39
C ASP A 35 -9.63 -11.94 -21.72
N ASN A 36 -10.39 -11.46 -20.73
CA ASN A 36 -11.34 -10.36 -20.86
C ASN A 36 -10.81 -9.07 -20.21
N LEU A 37 -9.93 -8.36 -20.93
CA LEU A 37 -9.33 -7.12 -20.43
C LEU A 37 -10.26 -5.90 -20.56
N PRO A 38 -10.26 -4.97 -19.59
CA PRO A 38 -10.98 -3.70 -19.72
C PRO A 38 -10.52 -2.88 -20.94
N PRO A 39 -11.43 -2.17 -21.63
CA PRO A 39 -11.12 -1.50 -22.89
C PRO A 39 -10.11 -0.36 -22.76
N ASN A 40 -10.11 0.36 -21.63
CA ASN A 40 -9.29 1.56 -21.40
C ASN A 40 -8.09 1.28 -20.49
N LEU A 41 -7.39 0.16 -20.72
CA LEU A 41 -6.28 -0.23 -19.86
C LEU A 41 -4.97 0.49 -20.26
N PRO A 42 -4.15 0.96 -19.30
CA PRO A 42 -2.85 1.54 -19.61
C PRO A 42 -1.98 0.56 -20.43
N PRO A 43 -1.30 0.99 -21.51
CA PRO A 43 -0.57 0.08 -22.40
C PRO A 43 0.45 -0.85 -21.70
N PRO A 44 1.22 -0.39 -20.68
CA PRO A 44 2.12 -1.28 -19.96
C PRO A 44 1.39 -2.36 -19.16
N LEU A 45 0.22 -2.02 -18.60
CA LEU A 45 -0.61 -2.97 -17.87
C LEU A 45 -1.24 -3.97 -18.84
N LYS A 46 -1.70 -3.53 -20.02
CA LYS A 46 -2.16 -4.44 -21.09
C LYS A 46 -1.08 -5.46 -21.48
N THR A 47 0.16 -4.98 -21.66
CA THR A 47 1.30 -5.84 -21.98
C THR A 47 1.56 -6.87 -20.88
N LEU A 48 1.58 -6.43 -19.61
CA LEU A 48 1.74 -7.31 -18.46
C LEU A 48 0.59 -8.32 -18.34
N SER A 49 -0.65 -7.91 -18.57
CA SER A 49 -1.82 -8.80 -18.50
C SER A 49 -1.75 -9.88 -19.58
N THR A 50 -1.37 -9.53 -20.81
CA THR A 50 -1.15 -10.52 -21.89
C THR A 50 -0.03 -11.49 -21.54
N TRP A 51 1.12 -11.00 -21.09
CA TRP A 51 2.23 -11.86 -20.67
C TRP A 51 1.84 -12.76 -19.49
N ALA A 52 1.22 -12.21 -18.45
CA ALA A 52 0.76 -12.98 -17.30
C ALA A 52 -0.29 -14.02 -17.71
N ASN A 53 -1.04 -13.76 -18.79
CA ASN A 53 -1.98 -14.71 -19.31
C ASN A 53 -1.30 -15.99 -19.79
N ASP A 54 -0.13 -15.90 -20.39
CA ASP A 54 0.60 -17.03 -20.95
C ASP A 54 1.53 -17.69 -19.93
N TYR A 55 2.15 -16.90 -19.05
CA TYR A 55 3.29 -17.35 -18.25
C TYR A 55 3.02 -17.51 -16.75
N LEU A 56 1.90 -16.98 -16.22
CA LEU A 56 1.53 -17.13 -14.79
C LEU A 56 0.34 -18.10 -14.58
N LYS A 57 0.15 -19.05 -15.50
CA LYS A 57 -0.86 -20.13 -15.37
C LYS A 57 -0.38 -21.21 -14.39
N ASP A 58 -1.30 -22.08 -13.97
CA ASP A 58 -1.00 -23.30 -13.19
C ASP A 58 -0.20 -23.08 -11.90
N GLY A 59 -0.44 -21.93 -11.24
CA GLY A 59 0.21 -21.57 -9.98
C GLY A 59 1.63 -21.03 -10.10
N VAL A 60 2.11 -20.77 -11.33
CA VAL A 60 3.40 -20.10 -11.55
C VAL A 60 3.34 -18.66 -11.03
N THR A 61 4.42 -18.23 -10.35
CA THR A 61 4.52 -16.89 -9.75
C THR A 61 5.90 -16.30 -9.98
N ILE A 62 5.98 -14.97 -10.07
CA ILE A 62 7.26 -14.26 -10.14
C ILE A 62 7.81 -14.14 -8.73
N HIS A 63 9.02 -14.64 -8.50
CA HIS A 63 9.74 -14.42 -7.25
C HIS A 63 10.82 -13.37 -7.45
N THR A 64 10.85 -12.36 -6.57
CA THR A 64 11.92 -11.35 -6.59
C THR A 64 12.25 -10.88 -5.18
N THR A 65 13.34 -10.14 -5.05
CA THR A 65 13.75 -9.48 -3.81
C THR A 65 13.75 -7.98 -4.03
N LEU A 66 12.87 -7.28 -3.32
CA LEU A 66 12.86 -5.83 -3.26
C LEU A 66 14.06 -5.36 -2.43
N GLY A 67 14.79 -4.36 -2.92
CA GLY A 67 16.01 -3.89 -2.28
C GLY A 67 15.77 -3.13 -0.98
N GLU A 68 16.84 -2.89 -0.23
CA GLU A 68 16.80 -2.22 1.08
C GLU A 68 16.28 -0.79 1.00
N GLU A 69 16.33 -0.16 -0.17
CA GLU A 69 15.77 1.17 -0.41
C GLU A 69 14.27 1.23 -0.10
N LEU A 70 13.54 0.12 -0.29
CA LEU A 70 12.08 0.05 -0.12
C LEU A 70 11.61 -0.35 1.27
N PHE A 71 12.43 -1.03 2.09
CA PHE A 71 12.02 -1.50 3.43
C PHE A 71 13.09 -1.36 4.53
N GLY A 72 14.25 -0.81 4.20
CA GLY A 72 15.42 -0.76 5.08
C GLY A 72 16.15 -2.11 5.22
N TYR A 73 15.66 -3.15 4.54
CA TYR A 73 16.25 -4.48 4.42
C TYR A 73 15.69 -5.20 3.18
N PRO A 74 16.38 -6.21 2.62
CA PRO A 74 15.91 -6.88 1.40
C PRO A 74 14.66 -7.70 1.72
N LYS A 75 13.60 -7.55 0.92
CA LYS A 75 12.32 -8.23 1.14
C LYS A 75 11.99 -9.15 -0.03
N LYS A 76 11.92 -10.45 0.23
CA LYS A 76 11.43 -11.43 -0.74
C LYS A 76 9.92 -11.25 -0.94
N VAL A 77 9.49 -11.24 -2.20
CA VAL A 77 8.11 -11.09 -2.61
C VAL A 77 7.77 -12.08 -3.71
N ALA A 78 6.49 -12.46 -3.78
CA ALA A 78 5.95 -13.29 -4.85
C ALA A 78 4.78 -12.56 -5.49
N ILE A 79 4.80 -12.40 -6.81
CA ILE A 79 3.73 -11.76 -7.58
C ILE A 79 2.95 -12.87 -8.28
N PHE A 80 1.65 -12.91 -7.99
CA PHE A 80 0.73 -13.92 -8.48
C PHE A 80 -0.07 -13.39 -9.66
N ARG A 81 -0.64 -14.30 -10.46
CA ARG A 81 -1.59 -13.96 -11.52
C ARG A 81 -2.76 -13.09 -11.02
N ARG A 82 -3.34 -13.43 -9.87
CA ARG A 82 -4.38 -12.63 -9.20
C ARG A 82 -3.97 -11.18 -8.93
N ASP A 83 -2.68 -10.92 -8.69
CA ASP A 83 -2.19 -9.56 -8.42
C ASP A 83 -2.24 -8.71 -9.70
N VAL A 84 -1.88 -9.31 -10.84
CA VAL A 84 -2.03 -8.70 -12.17
C VAL A 84 -3.51 -8.50 -12.52
N TYR A 85 -4.35 -9.50 -12.23
CA TYR A 85 -5.80 -9.39 -12.42
C TYR A 85 -6.40 -8.25 -11.59
N ALA A 86 -6.03 -8.15 -10.31
CA ALA A 86 -6.52 -7.10 -9.43
C ALA A 86 -6.10 -5.71 -9.93
N MET A 87 -4.83 -5.55 -10.32
CA MET A 87 -4.33 -4.32 -10.94
C MET A 87 -5.07 -3.98 -12.23
N THR A 88 -5.38 -4.99 -13.05
CA THR A 88 -6.12 -4.85 -14.31
C THR A 88 -7.56 -4.37 -14.09
N ASN A 89 -8.23 -4.95 -13.10
CA ASN A 89 -9.67 -4.81 -12.90
C ASN A 89 -10.05 -3.87 -11.75
N MET A 90 -9.12 -3.02 -11.29
CA MET A 90 -9.33 -2.08 -10.19
C MET A 90 -9.91 -2.77 -8.94
N LYS A 91 -9.37 -3.95 -8.60
CA LYS A 91 -9.80 -4.73 -7.43
C LYS A 91 -8.90 -4.43 -6.24
N GLU A 92 -9.29 -4.96 -5.09
CA GLU A 92 -8.48 -4.86 -3.88
C GLU A 92 -7.09 -5.45 -4.14
N LEU A 93 -6.06 -4.65 -3.89
CA LEU A 93 -4.69 -5.07 -4.08
C LEU A 93 -4.27 -5.96 -2.92
N SER A 94 -3.64 -7.07 -3.27
CA SER A 94 -3.12 -7.97 -2.27
C SER A 94 -1.95 -7.30 -1.54
N GLY A 95 -1.74 -7.79 -0.32
CA GLY A 95 -0.55 -7.49 0.42
C GLY A 95 0.72 -8.04 -0.23
N ASN A 96 0.76 -8.61 -1.44
CA ASN A 96 2.00 -8.93 -2.15
C ASN A 96 2.32 -7.92 -3.25
N SER A 97 1.29 -7.30 -3.85
CA SER A 97 1.47 -6.09 -4.68
C SER A 97 2.04 -4.93 -3.87
N ILE A 98 1.83 -4.92 -2.55
CA ILE A 98 2.21 -3.83 -1.63
C ILE A 98 3.01 -4.32 -0.38
N VAL A 99 3.10 -5.62 -0.15
CA VAL A 99 3.93 -6.33 0.87
C VAL A 99 3.56 -6.14 2.36
N MET A 100 2.31 -6.47 2.77
CA MET A 100 1.86 -7.29 3.93
C MET A 100 0.32 -7.21 4.15
N TYR A 101 -0.35 -8.36 4.40
CA TYR A 101 -1.81 -8.68 4.42
C TYR A 101 -2.54 -8.19 5.71
N ILE A 102 -3.87 -7.90 5.80
CA ILE A 102 -5.09 -8.72 5.55
C ILE A 102 -6.29 -7.80 5.14
N SER A 103 -7.31 -8.34 4.47
CA SER A 103 -8.57 -7.68 4.05
C SER A 103 -9.13 -6.60 5.00
N CYS A 104 -9.27 -5.36 4.49
CA CYS A 104 -9.97 -4.16 5.01
C CYS A 104 -9.06 -2.92 4.99
N HIS A 105 -9.42 -1.95 4.13
CA HIS A 105 -9.03 -0.52 4.11
C HIS A 105 -7.57 -0.15 4.40
N TRP A 106 -6.87 0.37 3.39
CA TRP A 106 -5.47 0.80 3.50
C TRP A 106 -5.33 2.25 3.98
N MET A 107 -4.38 2.47 4.89
CA MET A 107 -4.00 3.79 5.44
C MET A 107 -2.48 3.95 5.43
N LEU A 108 -2.00 5.18 5.27
CA LEU A 108 -0.57 5.51 5.21
C LEU A 108 -0.14 6.29 6.45
N THR A 109 0.92 5.84 7.10
CA THR A 109 1.59 6.57 8.17
C THR A 109 3.01 6.91 7.72
N VAL A 110 3.39 8.18 7.76
CA VAL A 110 4.75 8.64 7.47
C VAL A 110 5.35 9.21 8.75
N ALA A 111 6.45 8.60 9.22
CA ALA A 111 7.14 9.05 10.42
C ALA A 111 8.42 9.82 10.05
N ASN A 112 8.58 11.01 10.63
CA ASN A 112 9.84 11.73 10.67
C ASN A 112 10.39 11.66 12.10
N PRO A 113 11.17 10.61 12.44
CA PRO A 113 11.64 10.41 13.81
C PRO A 113 12.65 11.47 14.25
N THR A 114 13.32 12.16 13.31
CA THR A 114 14.24 13.26 13.62
C THR A 114 13.50 14.50 14.13
N GLU A 115 12.37 14.83 13.52
CA GLU A 115 11.51 15.96 13.92
C GLU A 115 10.44 15.59 14.94
N GLU A 116 10.33 14.29 15.28
CA GLU A 116 9.31 13.76 16.20
C GLU A 116 7.87 14.04 15.71
N VAL A 117 7.68 14.01 14.39
CA VAL A 117 6.38 14.22 13.74
C VAL A 117 5.95 12.95 13.00
N VAL A 118 4.67 12.60 13.10
CA VAL A 118 4.04 11.50 12.39
C VAL A 118 2.83 12.04 11.63
N TYR A 119 2.76 11.72 10.34
CA TYR A 119 1.67 12.12 9.44
C TYR A 119 0.80 10.90 9.17
N PHE A 120 -0.49 11.02 9.44
CA PHE A 120 -1.47 9.97 9.20
C PHE A 120 -2.42 10.39 8.08
N MET A 121 -2.54 9.50 7.08
CA MET A 121 -3.30 9.70 5.86
C MET A 121 -4.24 8.51 5.67
N ASP A 122 -5.54 8.78 5.69
CA ASP A 122 -6.58 7.81 5.45
C ASP A 122 -7.37 8.24 4.21
N PRO A 123 -7.38 7.48 3.10
CA PRO A 123 -8.11 7.85 1.89
C PRO A 123 -9.64 7.98 2.06
N LEU A 124 -10.23 7.45 3.13
CA LEU A 124 -11.62 7.69 3.56
C LEU A 124 -11.75 8.90 4.52
N LYS A 125 -10.67 9.68 4.68
CA LYS A 125 -10.55 10.86 5.55
C LYS A 125 -10.96 10.61 7.00
N ARG A 126 -10.82 9.37 7.48
CA ARG A 126 -11.08 9.06 8.88
C ARG A 126 -9.97 9.62 9.75
N ARG A 127 -10.31 9.96 10.99
CA ARG A 127 -9.31 10.35 11.99
C ARG A 127 -8.58 9.10 12.47
N LEU A 128 -7.30 9.27 12.82
CA LEU A 128 -6.56 8.22 13.48
C LEU A 128 -7.30 7.85 14.77
N VAL A 129 -7.75 6.61 14.84
CA VAL A 129 -8.29 6.05 16.09
C VAL A 129 -7.09 5.75 16.98
N THR A 130 -7.09 6.33 18.18
CA THR A 130 -6.08 6.03 19.20
C THR A 130 -6.10 4.53 19.50
N GLY A 131 -4.94 3.88 19.52
CA GLY A 131 -4.85 2.42 19.70
C GLY A 131 -3.42 1.89 19.54
N GLU A 132 -3.30 0.58 19.40
CA GLU A 132 -2.01 -0.14 19.38
C GLU A 132 -1.03 0.42 18.33
N TRP A 133 -1.51 0.81 17.16
CA TRP A 133 -0.66 1.40 16.12
C TRP A 133 0.12 2.61 16.57
N ARG A 134 -0.58 3.54 17.20
CA ARG A 134 0.02 4.77 17.68
C ARG A 134 1.12 4.45 18.68
N THR A 135 0.85 3.51 19.60
CA THR A 135 1.84 3.04 20.56
C THR A 135 3.04 2.37 19.90
N ILE A 136 2.83 1.55 18.85
CA ILE A 136 3.91 0.91 18.09
C ILE A 136 4.82 1.96 17.45
N VAL A 137 4.24 2.95 16.75
CA VAL A 137 5.02 4.01 16.09
C VAL A 137 5.73 4.90 17.13
N ASP A 138 5.05 5.30 18.20
CA ASP A 138 5.64 6.10 19.28
C ASP A 138 6.83 5.36 19.93
N ASN A 139 6.69 4.06 20.18
CA ASN A 139 7.77 3.25 20.73
C ASN A 139 8.91 3.03 19.73
N SER A 140 8.61 2.88 18.44
CA SER A 140 9.62 2.77 17.38
C SER A 140 10.48 4.04 17.31
N ILE A 141 9.86 5.23 17.43
CA ILE A 141 10.58 6.51 17.48
C ILE A 141 11.44 6.60 18.75
N LYS A 142 10.94 6.14 19.91
CA LYS A 142 11.74 6.07 21.15
C LYS A 142 12.99 5.20 20.97
N ILE A 143 12.84 4.03 20.35
CA ILE A 143 13.96 3.11 20.07
C ILE A 143 14.97 3.78 19.12
N PHE A 144 14.50 4.39 18.03
CA PHE A 144 15.35 5.13 17.10
C PHE A 144 16.15 6.23 17.83
N ASN A 145 15.48 7.03 18.67
CA ASN A 145 16.10 8.10 19.42
C ASN A 145 17.16 7.59 20.41
N ALA A 146 16.89 6.45 21.07
CA ALA A 146 17.85 5.79 21.95
C ALA A 146 19.09 5.30 21.17
N GLN A 147 18.88 4.64 20.02
CA GLN A 147 19.96 4.19 19.13
C GLN A 147 20.82 5.34 18.62
N LYS A 148 20.21 6.51 18.33
CA LYS A 148 20.92 7.71 17.88
C LYS A 148 21.42 8.60 19.02
N ARG A 149 21.29 8.18 20.30
CA ARG A 149 21.74 8.90 21.51
C ARG A 149 21.26 10.37 21.61
N ARG A 150 20.11 10.70 21.01
CA ARG A 150 19.55 12.08 20.97
C ARG A 150 18.99 12.46 22.34
N LYS A 151 19.30 13.63 22.95
CA LYS A 151 18.80 14.09 24.28
C LYS A 151 17.71 15.19 24.15
N GLY A 152 16.85 15.38 25.16
CA GLY A 152 15.91 16.52 25.27
C GLY A 152 14.67 16.46 24.36
N ARG A 153 13.90 15.36 24.44
CA ARG A 153 12.86 15.00 23.45
C ARG A 153 11.49 15.64 23.73
N LYS A 154 10.76 15.92 22.66
CA LYS A 154 9.36 16.37 22.69
C LYS A 154 8.43 15.16 22.55
N THR A 155 7.17 15.34 22.95
CA THR A 155 6.11 14.39 22.67
C THR A 155 5.92 14.27 21.16
N VAL A 156 5.83 13.04 20.64
CA VAL A 156 5.59 12.78 19.21
C VAL A 156 4.31 13.48 18.77
N GLN A 157 4.42 14.33 17.75
CA GLN A 157 3.29 15.07 17.20
C GLN A 157 2.64 14.28 16.08
N TRP A 158 1.38 13.91 16.28
CA TRP A 158 0.57 13.25 15.27
C TRP A 158 -0.26 14.27 14.50
N LYS A 159 -0.05 14.35 13.18
CA LYS A 159 -0.83 15.18 12.27
C LYS A 159 -1.76 14.32 11.43
N ASN A 160 -3.05 14.63 11.44
CA ASN A 160 -4.04 14.00 10.57
C ASN A 160 -4.19 14.84 9.30
N TYR A 161 -3.89 14.25 8.14
CA TYR A 161 -3.86 14.97 6.87
C TYR A 161 -5.21 14.89 6.17
N ALA A 162 -6.12 15.77 6.58
CA ALA A 162 -7.47 15.84 6.04
C ALA A 162 -7.54 16.46 4.63
N GLY A 163 -6.44 17.03 4.14
CA GLY A 163 -6.33 17.67 2.82
C GLY A 163 -5.98 16.73 1.68
N ILE A 164 -5.76 15.44 1.96
CA ILE A 164 -5.46 14.45 0.91
C ILE A 164 -6.68 14.20 0.02
N PRO A 165 -6.45 13.83 -1.26
CA PRO A 165 -7.50 13.33 -2.14
C PRO A 165 -8.33 12.21 -1.50
N GLU A 166 -9.65 12.23 -1.66
CA GLU A 166 -10.50 11.16 -1.14
C GLU A 166 -10.57 9.99 -2.13
N GLN A 167 -10.61 8.77 -1.62
CA GLN A 167 -10.77 7.59 -2.48
C GLN A 167 -12.16 7.53 -3.11
N MET A 168 -12.24 6.92 -4.29
CA MET A 168 -13.51 6.68 -4.97
C MET A 168 -13.98 5.25 -4.74
N GLY A 169 -15.12 5.05 -4.08
CA GLY A 169 -15.63 3.70 -3.78
C GLY A 169 -14.91 3.02 -2.61
N ASP A 170 -15.18 1.74 -2.39
CA ASP A 170 -14.73 0.97 -1.21
C ASP A 170 -13.41 0.20 -1.43
N LYS A 171 -13.01 -0.01 -2.68
CA LYS A 171 -11.87 -0.88 -3.07
C LYS A 171 -10.64 -0.15 -3.58
N THR A 172 -10.63 1.17 -3.53
CA THR A 172 -9.58 1.99 -4.19
C THR A 172 -8.51 2.53 -3.24
N CYS A 173 -8.64 2.33 -1.93
CA CYS A 173 -7.67 2.76 -0.92
C CYS A 173 -6.21 2.47 -1.32
N GLY A 174 -5.91 1.26 -1.79
CA GLY A 174 -4.56 0.86 -2.19
C GLY A 174 -3.96 1.72 -3.31
N TYR A 175 -4.74 2.07 -4.34
CA TYR A 175 -4.28 2.90 -5.45
C TYR A 175 -4.00 4.34 -5.01
N TRP A 176 -4.82 4.89 -4.11
CA TRP A 176 -4.63 6.24 -3.57
C TRP A 176 -3.39 6.30 -2.68
N ILE A 177 -3.15 5.25 -1.89
CA ILE A 177 -1.95 5.13 -1.05
C ILE A 177 -0.69 5.09 -1.92
N MET A 178 -0.67 4.32 -3.01
CA MET A 178 0.45 4.31 -3.94
C MET A 178 0.70 5.70 -4.53
N HIS A 179 -0.36 6.45 -4.85
CA HIS A 179 -0.25 7.84 -5.26
C HIS A 179 0.33 8.76 -4.20
N TYR A 180 -0.13 8.65 -2.95
CA TYR A 180 0.43 9.47 -1.88
C TYR A 180 1.92 9.21 -1.71
N MET A 181 2.32 7.93 -1.73
CA MET A 181 3.72 7.56 -1.62
C MET A 181 4.55 8.14 -2.76
N ARG A 182 4.01 8.13 -4.00
CA ARG A 182 4.64 8.79 -5.14
C ARG A 182 4.82 10.29 -4.90
N ASP A 183 3.74 11.02 -4.59
CA ASP A 183 3.78 12.46 -4.36
C ASP A 183 4.78 12.85 -3.25
N ILE A 184 4.87 12.04 -2.19
CA ILE A 184 5.82 12.24 -1.08
C ILE A 184 7.28 11.99 -1.50
N VAL A 185 7.54 10.96 -2.31
CA VAL A 185 8.89 10.60 -2.75
C VAL A 185 9.41 11.54 -3.85
N GLU A 186 8.54 11.96 -4.76
CA GLU A 186 8.88 12.87 -5.86
C GLU A 186 9.10 14.31 -5.35
N ASP A 187 8.43 14.71 -4.26
CA ASP A 187 8.60 16.01 -3.64
C ASP A 187 9.88 16.10 -2.77
N LYS A 188 10.97 16.50 -3.43
CA LYS A 188 12.27 16.73 -2.81
C LYS A 188 12.28 17.90 -1.81
N ASN A 189 11.33 18.83 -1.91
CA ASN A 189 11.26 20.03 -1.08
C ASN A 189 10.38 19.82 0.18
N ARG A 190 9.66 18.69 0.27
CA ARG A 190 8.75 18.33 1.38
C ARG A 190 7.56 19.29 1.56
N GLU A 191 7.18 19.99 0.49
CA GLU A 191 6.01 20.85 0.41
C GLU A 191 4.67 20.09 0.50
N TRP A 192 4.67 18.78 0.21
CA TRP A 192 3.55 17.85 0.36
C TRP A 192 2.96 17.93 1.77
N SER A 193 3.84 18.19 2.75
CA SER A 193 3.44 18.31 4.16
C SER A 193 2.52 19.50 4.38
N ALA A 194 2.81 20.67 3.80
CA ALA A 194 1.97 21.85 3.89
C ALA A 194 0.71 21.71 3.00
N LYS A 195 0.88 21.13 1.80
CA LYS A 195 -0.19 20.90 0.81
C LYS A 195 -1.39 20.14 1.41
N TRP A 196 -1.13 19.12 2.24
CA TRP A 196 -2.18 18.23 2.74
C TRP A 196 -2.59 18.46 4.20
N GLU A 197 -2.01 19.48 4.85
CA GLU A 197 -2.29 19.77 6.26
C GLU A 197 -3.74 20.22 6.49
N ARG A 198 -4.32 20.97 5.55
CA ARG A 198 -5.68 21.53 5.66
C ARG A 198 -6.60 20.97 4.59
N LYS A 199 -7.90 20.91 4.88
CA LYS A 199 -8.92 20.53 3.89
C LYS A 199 -8.79 21.45 2.67
N ALA A 200 -8.62 20.82 1.53
CA ALA A 200 -8.56 21.46 0.23
C ALA A 200 -9.23 20.53 -0.78
N ASN A 201 -9.61 21.07 -1.94
CA ASN A 201 -10.29 20.29 -2.98
C ASN A 201 -9.28 19.55 -3.87
N HIS A 202 -8.32 18.86 -3.26
CA HIS A 202 -7.43 17.96 -3.99
C HIS A 202 -8.20 16.71 -4.37
N TYR A 203 -8.03 16.28 -5.61
CA TYR A 203 -8.59 15.03 -6.11
C TYR A 203 -7.58 14.37 -7.04
N TYR A 204 -7.65 13.05 -7.13
CA TYR A 204 -6.97 12.30 -8.17
C TYR A 204 -7.98 11.92 -9.23
N THR A 205 -7.60 12.09 -10.48
CA THR A 205 -8.35 11.56 -11.62
C THR A 205 -8.00 10.10 -11.83
N MET A 206 -8.81 9.39 -12.62
CA MET A 206 -8.44 8.05 -13.08
C MET A 206 -7.15 8.06 -13.89
N GLU A 207 -6.87 9.12 -14.64
CA GLU A 207 -5.61 9.27 -15.36
C GLU A 207 -4.42 9.28 -14.40
N ASN A 208 -4.52 9.97 -13.26
CA ASN A 208 -3.48 9.91 -12.24
C ASN A 208 -3.26 8.45 -11.82
N VAL A 209 -4.33 7.76 -11.39
CA VAL A 209 -4.29 6.37 -10.93
C VAL A 209 -3.66 5.44 -11.97
N ASP A 210 -3.98 5.65 -13.24
CA ASP A 210 -3.44 4.89 -14.36
C ASP A 210 -1.94 5.08 -14.55
N VAL A 211 -1.38 6.24 -14.22
CA VAL A 211 0.09 6.43 -14.23
C VAL A 211 0.76 5.48 -13.24
N VAL A 212 0.25 5.40 -12.00
CA VAL A 212 0.80 4.51 -10.97
C VAL A 212 0.62 3.04 -11.33
N ARG A 213 -0.54 2.68 -11.90
CA ARG A 213 -0.78 1.31 -12.41
C ARG A 213 0.18 0.94 -13.55
N ALA A 214 0.43 1.88 -14.45
CA ALA A 214 1.36 1.70 -15.57
C ALA A 214 2.82 1.57 -15.08
N GLU A 215 3.24 2.38 -14.11
CA GLU A 215 4.57 2.32 -13.50
C GLU A 215 4.79 0.99 -12.77
N TRP A 216 3.80 0.54 -11.98
CA TRP A 216 3.84 -0.77 -11.35
C TRP A 216 3.99 -1.87 -12.40
N ALA A 217 3.19 -1.83 -13.47
CA ALA A 217 3.27 -2.83 -14.53
C ALA A 217 4.66 -2.87 -15.19
N LYS A 218 5.22 -1.70 -15.52
CA LYS A 218 6.59 -1.59 -16.05
C LYS A 218 7.63 -2.15 -15.08
N TYR A 219 7.45 -1.94 -13.78
CA TYR A 219 8.35 -2.46 -12.75
C TYR A 219 8.29 -3.98 -12.66
N VAL A 220 7.09 -4.56 -12.61
CA VAL A 220 6.89 -6.03 -12.57
C VAL A 220 7.49 -6.71 -13.80
N MET A 221 7.32 -6.11 -14.98
CA MET A 221 7.88 -6.62 -16.23
C MET A 221 9.41 -6.75 -16.24
N LYS A 222 10.14 -6.09 -15.31
CA LYS A 222 11.60 -6.26 -15.17
C LYS A 222 12.00 -7.62 -14.60
N PHE A 223 11.07 -8.34 -13.98
CA PHE A 223 11.32 -9.63 -13.32
C PHE A 223 10.74 -10.80 -14.10
N LYS A 224 10.27 -10.58 -15.33
CA LYS A 224 9.63 -11.61 -16.15
C LYS A 224 10.54 -12.80 -16.50
N ASP A 225 11.86 -12.57 -16.51
CA ASP A 225 12.88 -13.53 -16.92
C ASP A 225 13.62 -14.15 -15.71
N ASN A 226 13.17 -13.85 -14.48
CA ASN A 226 13.79 -14.31 -13.23
C ASN A 226 13.18 -15.60 -12.69
#